data_AF-A0A6D2KU89-F1
#
_entry.id   AF-A0A6D2KU89-F1
#
_cell.length_a   1.000
_cell.length_b   1.000
_cell.length_c   1.000
_cell.angle_alpha   90.00
_cell.angle_beta   90.00
_cell.angle_gamma   90.00
#
_symmetry.space_group_name_H-M   'P 1'
#
loop_
_entity.id
_entity.type
_entity.pdbx_description
1 polymer ?
#
loop_
_entity_poly.entity_id
_entity_poly.type
_entity_poly.pdbx_seq_one_letter_code
_entity_poly.pdbx_strand_id
1 'polypeptide(L)'
;MKFFAVHPIGFELKDPLKVIPATKISVVLCAAIYFATGLFGYLLFGDATMSDILVNFDQSSGSSIGSLFNDVVRLSYALHLMLVFPLMNFSLRANLDELLFPKRSSLAKDSTRFIGLTLALLVCCFLSAIAVPDIWYFFQFLGSTTTVSIAFIFPAAIVLRNVHGVSTSREKTVAAIMLVLAVATSTIAISTNLYSLTVTAN
;
A
#
# COMPACT_ATOMS: atom_id res chain seq x y z
N MET A 1 -16.75 3.06 11.56
CA MET A 1 -15.85 2.60 10.48
C MET A 1 -14.61 2.05 11.15
N LYS A 2 -14.39 0.73 11.06
CA LYS A 2 -13.38 0.01 11.84
C LYS A 2 -12.02 0.19 11.15
N PHE A 3 -11.03 0.75 11.86
CA PHE A 3 -9.64 0.63 11.43
C PHE A 3 -9.26 -0.86 11.59
N PHE A 4 -9.33 -1.59 10.47
CA PHE A 4 -9.42 -3.06 10.44
C PHE A 4 -8.23 -3.79 11.07
N ALA A 5 -7.07 -3.15 11.20
CA ALA A 5 -5.87 -3.77 11.77
C ALA A 5 -5.57 -3.32 13.21
N VAL A 6 -5.55 -2.02 13.50
CA VAL A 6 -5.13 -1.52 14.83
C VAL A 6 -6.17 -1.81 15.91
N HIS A 7 -7.46 -1.77 15.56
CA HIS A 7 -8.52 -1.94 16.54
C HIS A 7 -8.59 -3.38 17.09
N PRO A 8 -8.56 -4.44 16.25
CA PRO A 8 -8.50 -5.82 16.74
C PRO A 8 -7.21 -6.12 17.52
N ILE A 9 -6.05 -5.64 17.05
CA ILE A 9 -4.76 -5.85 17.72
C ILE A 9 -4.80 -5.26 19.14
N GLY A 10 -5.48 -4.13 19.33
CA GLY A 10 -5.67 -3.54 20.67
C GLY A 10 -6.49 -4.39 21.62
N PHE A 11 -7.48 -5.14 21.11
CA PHE A 11 -8.26 -6.05 21.94
C PHE A 11 -7.50 -7.34 22.28
N GLU A 12 -6.48 -7.72 21.51
CA GLU A 12 -5.65 -8.89 21.78
C GLU A 12 -4.49 -8.59 22.74
N LEU A 13 -4.15 -7.32 22.96
CA LEU A 13 -3.12 -6.93 23.90
C LEU A 13 -3.60 -7.04 25.35
N LYS A 14 -2.71 -7.51 26.23
CA LYS A 14 -2.93 -7.54 27.68
C LYS A 14 -3.26 -6.16 28.27
N ASP A 15 -2.73 -5.11 27.65
CA ASP A 15 -3.05 -3.73 27.98
C ASP A 15 -3.34 -2.95 26.68
N PRO A 16 -4.61 -2.62 26.40
CA PRO A 16 -5.02 -1.94 25.17
C PRO A 16 -4.44 -0.53 25.05
N LEU A 17 -3.97 0.09 26.14
CA LEU A 17 -3.36 1.43 26.11
C LEU A 17 -1.97 1.42 25.45
N LYS A 18 -1.34 0.25 25.33
CA LYS A 18 0.01 0.10 24.77
C LYS A 18 0.05 0.03 23.24
N VAL A 19 -1.10 -0.05 22.55
CA VAL A 19 -1.14 -0.05 21.08
C VAL A 19 -0.48 1.19 20.49
N ILE A 20 -0.79 2.37 21.03
CA ILE A 20 -0.33 3.66 20.48
C ILE A 20 1.20 3.78 20.58
N PRO A 21 1.85 3.62 21.76
CA PRO A 21 3.31 3.70 21.83
C PRO A 21 3.99 2.60 21.00
N ALA A 22 3.45 1.38 20.98
CA ALA A 22 3.99 0.29 20.16
C ALA A 22 3.95 0.65 18.66
N THR A 23 2.80 1.10 18.15
CA THR A 23 2.66 1.54 16.75
C THR A 23 3.61 2.70 16.42
N LYS A 24 3.77 3.68 17.33
CA LYS A 24 4.72 4.79 17.11
C LYS A 24 6.16 4.30 16.97
N ILE A 25 6.60 3.40 17.85
CA ILE A 25 7.95 2.83 17.78
C ILE A 25 8.14 2.03 16.49
N SER A 26 7.17 1.20 16.11
CA SER A 26 7.21 0.44 14.86
C SER A 26 7.30 1.35 13.63
N VAL A 27 6.52 2.43 13.59
CA VAL A 27 6.56 3.39 12.46
C VAL A 27 7.92 4.08 12.37
N VAL A 28 8.50 4.51 13.50
CA VAL A 28 9.84 5.13 13.52
C VAL A 28 10.91 4.14 13.06
N LEU A 29 10.84 2.88 13.52
CA LEU A 29 11.77 1.84 13.11
C LEU A 29 11.65 1.54 11.62
N CYS A 30 10.43 1.39 11.09
CA CYS A 30 10.20 1.20 9.66
C CYS A 30 10.76 2.38 8.84
N ALA A 31 10.52 3.61 9.28
CA ALA A 31 11.04 4.81 8.61
C ALA A 31 12.58 4.83 8.60
N ALA A 32 13.22 4.47 9.71
CA ALA A 32 14.68 4.39 9.80
C ALA A 32 15.26 3.34 8.85
N ILE A 33 14.65 2.14 8.78
CA ILE A 33 15.08 1.09 7.85
C ILE A 33 14.91 1.55 6.40
N TYR A 34 13.76 2.09 6.02
CA TYR A 34 13.53 2.58 4.66
C TYR A 34 14.48 3.70 4.27
N PHE A 35 14.76 4.63 5.18
CA PHE A 35 15.74 5.69 4.94
C PHE A 35 17.14 5.12 4.74
N ALA A 36 17.58 4.21 5.60
CA ALA A 36 18.89 3.56 5.47
C ALA A 36 19.01 2.78 4.16
N THR A 37 18.00 1.96 3.82
CA THR A 37 17.99 1.20 2.57
C THR A 37 18.03 2.11 1.35
N GLY A 38 17.26 3.20 1.33
CA GLY A 38 17.28 4.17 0.23
C GLY A 38 18.62 4.90 0.12
N LEU A 39 19.18 5.35 1.24
CA LEU A 39 20.46 6.05 1.28
C LEU A 39 21.61 5.16 0.78
N PHE A 40 21.74 3.95 1.33
CA PHE A 40 22.80 3.03 0.91
C PHE A 40 22.59 2.49 -0.51
N GLY A 41 21.34 2.28 -0.92
CA GLY A 41 21.02 1.93 -2.30
C GLY A 41 21.49 2.99 -3.29
N TYR A 42 21.20 4.26 -3.01
CA TYR A 42 21.66 5.37 -3.84
C TYR A 42 23.18 5.55 -3.80
N LEU A 43 23.83 5.41 -2.64
CA LEU A 43 25.30 5.49 -2.56
C LEU A 43 26.00 4.36 -3.35
N LEU A 44 25.36 3.21 -3.52
CA LEU A 44 25.93 2.07 -4.22
C LEU A 44 25.80 2.17 -5.75
N PHE A 45 24.62 2.58 -6.25
CA PHE A 45 24.34 2.61 -7.69
C PHE A 45 24.33 4.03 -8.29
N GLY A 46 24.24 5.06 -7.45
CA GLY A 46 24.17 6.45 -7.86
C GLY A 46 23.00 6.70 -8.82
N ASP A 47 23.28 7.46 -9.87
CA ASP A 47 22.33 7.82 -10.92
C ASP A 47 21.87 6.62 -11.77
N ALA A 48 22.52 5.46 -11.67
CA ALA A 48 22.15 4.25 -12.41
C ALA A 48 21.09 3.39 -11.71
N THR A 49 20.54 3.83 -10.57
CA THR A 49 19.55 3.07 -9.78
C THR A 49 18.26 2.82 -10.58
N MET A 50 18.01 1.57 -10.96
CA MET A 50 16.74 1.17 -11.58
C MET A 50 15.56 1.13 -10.58
N SER A 51 14.35 1.17 -11.13
CA SER A 51 13.05 1.04 -10.44
C SER A 51 12.96 -0.17 -9.50
N ASP A 52 13.55 -1.30 -9.90
CA ASP A 52 13.77 -2.47 -9.06
C ASP A 52 15.26 -2.58 -8.73
N ILE A 53 15.61 -2.35 -7.46
CA ILE A 53 16.99 -2.36 -7.02
C ILE A 53 17.63 -3.76 -7.14
N LEU A 54 16.84 -4.84 -7.09
CA LEU A 54 17.37 -6.21 -7.22
C LEU A 54 17.92 -6.45 -8.64
N VAL A 55 17.37 -5.78 -9.65
CA VAL A 55 17.88 -5.86 -11.03
C VAL A 55 19.26 -5.21 -11.15
N ASN A 56 19.55 -4.17 -10.36
CA ASN A 56 20.88 -3.54 -10.35
C ASN A 56 21.93 -4.49 -9.78
N PHE A 57 21.61 -5.20 -8.70
CA PHE A 57 22.50 -6.19 -8.09
C PHE A 57 22.80 -7.37 -9.02
N ASP A 58 21.85 -7.78 -9.86
CA ASP A 58 22.04 -8.82 -10.86
C ASP A 58 23.13 -8.45 -11.88
N GLN A 59 23.10 -7.20 -12.35
CA GLN A 59 24.04 -6.70 -13.37
C GLN A 59 25.42 -6.33 -12.80
N SER A 60 25.49 -5.91 -11.53
CA SER A 60 26.74 -5.44 -10.91
C SER A 60 27.56 -6.53 -10.19
N SER A 61 27.00 -7.73 -9.99
CA SER A 61 27.61 -8.80 -9.20
C SER A 61 28.68 -9.59 -9.98
N GLY A 62 29.81 -8.98 -10.29
CA GLY A 62 30.94 -9.64 -10.98
C GLY A 62 31.69 -10.72 -10.17
N SER A 63 31.30 -10.98 -8.92
CA SER A 63 31.90 -11.98 -8.02
C SER A 63 30.95 -13.15 -7.77
N SER A 64 31.46 -14.39 -7.78
CA SER A 64 30.65 -15.59 -7.52
C SER A 64 29.91 -15.57 -6.18
N ILE A 65 30.48 -14.92 -5.15
CA ILE A 65 29.82 -14.77 -3.85
C ILE A 65 28.67 -13.75 -3.93
N GLY A 66 28.85 -12.65 -4.66
CA GLY A 66 27.81 -11.64 -4.86
C GLY A 66 26.59 -12.18 -5.60
N SER A 67 26.82 -12.98 -6.65
CA SER A 67 25.75 -13.66 -7.40
C SER A 67 24.93 -14.59 -6.50
N LEU A 68 25.58 -15.41 -5.66
CA LEU A 68 24.87 -16.30 -4.74
C LEU A 68 24.02 -15.53 -3.72
N PHE A 69 24.55 -14.44 -3.15
CA PHE A 69 23.76 -13.59 -2.24
C PHE A 69 22.56 -12.95 -2.95
N ASN A 70 22.72 -12.46 -4.18
CA ASN A 70 21.63 -11.90 -4.98
C ASN A 70 20.52 -12.93 -5.22
N ASP A 71 20.88 -14.14 -5.61
CA ASP A 71 19.93 -15.23 -5.83
C ASP A 71 19.15 -15.59 -4.56
N VAL A 72 19.85 -15.65 -3.41
CA VAL A 72 19.21 -15.90 -2.11
C VAL A 72 18.24 -14.78 -1.74
N VAL A 73 18.60 -13.51 -1.96
CA VAL A 73 17.72 -12.37 -1.69
C VAL A 73 16.49 -12.39 -2.59
N ARG A 74 16.65 -12.64 -3.90
CA ARG A 74 15.55 -12.76 -4.86
C ARG A 74 14.62 -13.92 -4.51
N LEU A 75 15.17 -15.08 -4.16
CA LEU A 75 14.38 -16.25 -3.77
C LEU A 75 13.62 -16.00 -2.46
N SER A 76 14.27 -15.38 -1.46
CA SER A 76 13.65 -15.00 -0.20
C SER A 76 12.49 -14.03 -0.42
N TYR A 77 12.67 -13.03 -1.28
CA TYR A 77 11.63 -12.09 -1.65
C TYR A 77 10.46 -12.76 -2.39
N ALA A 78 10.74 -13.63 -3.36
CA ALA A 78 9.72 -14.39 -4.07
C ALA A 78 8.91 -15.30 -3.13
N LEU A 79 9.59 -16.00 -2.23
CA LEU A 79 8.95 -16.84 -1.22
C LEU A 79 8.09 -15.99 -0.27
N HIS A 80 8.58 -14.83 0.17
CA HIS A 80 7.83 -13.90 0.99
C HIS A 80 6.55 -13.45 0.28
N LEU A 81 6.63 -13.03 -0.99
CA LEU A 81 5.46 -12.63 -1.77
C LEU A 81 4.46 -13.78 -1.95
N MET A 82 4.94 -15.00 -2.21
CA MET A 82 4.09 -16.19 -2.32
C MET A 82 3.30 -16.47 -1.05
N LEU A 83 3.89 -16.22 0.14
CA LEU A 83 3.21 -16.40 1.43
C LEU A 83 2.27 -15.25 1.79
N VAL A 84 2.62 -14.02 1.44
CA VAL A 84 1.81 -12.83 1.77
C VAL A 84 0.62 -12.68 0.83
N PHE A 85 0.75 -13.08 -0.44
CA PHE A 85 -0.31 -12.93 -1.45
C PHE A 85 -1.65 -13.58 -1.04
N PRO A 86 -1.71 -14.83 -0.54
CA PRO A 86 -2.95 -15.44 -0.06
C PRO A 86 -3.60 -14.68 1.10
N LEU A 87 -2.80 -14.17 2.04
CA LEU A 87 -3.29 -13.44 3.22
C LEU A 87 -3.92 -12.10 2.81
N MET A 88 -3.28 -11.39 1.88
CA MET A 88 -3.80 -10.14 1.33
C MET A 88 -5.06 -10.37 0.51
N ASN A 89 -5.08 -11.41 -0.34
CA ASN A 89 -6.24 -11.75 -1.17
C ASN A 89 -7.45 -12.17 -0.31
N PHE A 90 -7.21 -12.94 0.76
CA PHE A 90 -8.24 -13.28 1.73
C PHE A 90 -8.89 -12.04 2.36
N SER A 91 -8.05 -11.11 2.84
CA SER A 91 -8.51 -9.86 3.45
C SER A 91 -9.28 -9.00 2.46
N LEU A 92 -8.77 -8.86 1.23
CA LEU A 92 -9.42 -8.11 0.16
C LEU A 92 -10.80 -8.69 -0.18
N ARG A 93 -10.88 -10.02 -0.33
CA ARG A 93 -12.13 -10.70 -0.62
C ARG A 93 -13.17 -10.51 0.49
N ALA A 94 -12.75 -10.60 1.76
CA ALA A 94 -13.65 -10.35 2.87
C ALA A 94 -14.23 -8.92 2.85
N ASN A 95 -13.38 -7.92 2.57
CA ASN A 95 -13.82 -6.52 2.43
C ASN A 95 -14.74 -6.31 1.23
N LEU A 96 -14.44 -6.94 0.08
CA LEU A 96 -15.29 -6.83 -1.12
C LEU A 96 -16.64 -7.51 -0.95
N ASP A 97 -16.69 -8.66 -0.27
CA ASP A 97 -17.95 -9.32 0.02
C ASP A 97 -18.84 -8.48 0.94
N GLU A 98 -18.27 -7.91 2.00
CA GLU A 98 -19.00 -7.00 2.89
C GLU A 98 -19.49 -5.74 2.15
N LEU A 99 -18.69 -5.23 1.20
CA LEU A 99 -19.03 -4.06 0.39
C LEU A 99 -20.15 -4.34 -0.62
N LEU A 100 -20.07 -5.46 -1.35
CA LEU A 100 -21.02 -5.79 -2.43
C LEU A 100 -22.30 -6.46 -1.92
N PHE A 101 -22.22 -7.20 -0.81
CA PHE A 101 -23.33 -7.99 -0.29
C PHE A 101 -23.57 -7.80 1.21
N PRO A 102 -23.78 -6.56 1.69
CA PRO A 102 -23.87 -6.24 3.12
C PRO A 102 -25.02 -6.92 3.87
N LYS A 103 -26.01 -7.50 3.17
CA LYS A 103 -27.21 -8.12 3.74
C LYS A 103 -27.28 -9.66 3.56
N ARG A 104 -26.26 -10.30 3.01
CA ARG A 104 -26.27 -11.75 2.74
C ARG A 104 -25.46 -12.52 3.80
N SER A 105 -25.77 -13.80 3.99
CA SER A 105 -25.07 -14.68 4.93
C SER A 105 -23.61 -14.90 4.53
N SER A 106 -22.78 -15.27 5.53
CA SER A 106 -21.33 -15.52 5.42
C SER A 106 -20.93 -16.28 4.15
N LEU A 107 -19.86 -15.79 3.51
CA LEU A 107 -19.23 -16.31 2.30
C LEU A 107 -18.88 -17.80 2.36
N ALA A 108 -18.69 -18.33 3.58
CA ALA A 108 -18.41 -19.75 3.82
C ALA A 108 -19.54 -20.69 3.36
N LYS A 109 -20.76 -20.19 3.14
CA LYS A 109 -21.92 -21.00 2.76
C LYS A 109 -22.16 -21.07 1.24
N ASP A 110 -21.50 -20.23 0.45
CA ASP A 110 -21.73 -20.12 -0.99
C ASP A 110 -20.42 -20.27 -1.79
N SER A 111 -20.16 -21.50 -2.23
CA SER A 111 -18.96 -21.86 -2.99
C SER A 111 -18.88 -21.14 -4.36
N THR A 112 -20.03 -20.83 -4.97
CA THR A 112 -20.05 -20.16 -6.28
C THR A 112 -19.61 -18.71 -6.20
N ARG A 113 -20.07 -17.99 -5.17
CA ARG A 113 -19.63 -16.60 -4.90
C ARG A 113 -18.16 -16.55 -4.49
N PHE A 114 -17.71 -17.53 -3.71
CA PHE A 114 -16.32 -17.65 -3.31
C PHE A 114 -15.39 -17.81 -4.53
N ILE A 115 -15.73 -18.73 -5.44
CA ILE A 115 -14.95 -18.97 -6.66
C ILE A 115 -15.03 -17.75 -7.58
N GLY A 116 -16.24 -17.16 -7.76
CA GLY A 116 -16.42 -15.98 -8.60
C GLY A 116 -15.59 -14.77 -8.15
N LEU A 117 -15.62 -14.43 -6.86
CA LEU A 117 -14.80 -13.34 -6.30
C LEU A 117 -13.30 -13.61 -6.43
N THR A 118 -12.87 -14.85 -6.14
CA THR A 118 -11.45 -15.22 -6.20
C THR A 118 -10.94 -15.19 -7.65
N LEU A 119 -11.73 -15.71 -8.60
CA LEU A 119 -11.40 -15.67 -10.03
C LEU A 119 -11.35 -14.23 -10.55
N ALA A 120 -12.33 -13.40 -10.20
CA ALA A 120 -12.35 -12.00 -10.58
C ALA A 120 -11.13 -11.25 -10.03
N LEU A 121 -10.79 -11.45 -8.76
CA LEU A 121 -9.58 -10.87 -8.16
C LEU A 121 -8.31 -11.33 -8.88
N LEU A 122 -8.18 -12.62 -9.17
CA LEU A 122 -7.00 -13.16 -9.84
C LEU A 122 -6.86 -12.62 -11.27
N VAL A 123 -7.96 -12.54 -12.03
CA VAL A 123 -7.99 -11.96 -13.37
C VAL A 123 -7.61 -10.47 -13.31
N CYS A 124 -8.15 -9.70 -12.38
CA CYS A 124 -7.78 -8.29 -12.20
C CYS A 124 -6.29 -8.13 -11.88
N CYS A 125 -5.73 -8.95 -10.97
CA CYS A 125 -4.30 -8.93 -10.66
C CYS A 125 -3.46 -9.29 -11.89
N PHE A 126 -3.86 -10.31 -12.65
CA PHE A 126 -3.13 -10.75 -13.83
C PHE A 126 -3.14 -9.70 -14.95
N LEU A 127 -4.30 -9.09 -15.23
CA LEU A 127 -4.41 -8.00 -16.20
C LEU A 127 -3.58 -6.79 -15.77
N SER A 128 -3.58 -6.46 -14.48
CA SER A 128 -2.76 -5.35 -13.95
C SER A 128 -1.27 -5.64 -14.12
N ALA A 129 -0.83 -6.89 -13.90
CA ALA A 129 0.56 -7.29 -14.08
C ALA A 129 1.02 -7.23 -15.55
N ILE A 130 0.13 -7.50 -16.50
CA ILE A 130 0.43 -7.35 -17.94
C ILE A 130 0.43 -5.87 -18.36
N ALA A 131 -0.48 -5.07 -17.80
CA ALA A 131 -0.66 -3.68 -18.21
C ALA A 131 0.45 -2.76 -17.70
N VAL A 132 1.11 -3.10 -16.59
CA VAL A 132 2.11 -2.24 -15.95
C VAL A 132 3.51 -2.84 -16.12
N PRO A 133 4.33 -2.30 -17.05
CA PRO A 133 5.67 -2.84 -17.33
C PRO A 133 6.70 -2.50 -16.23
N ASP A 134 6.50 -1.39 -15.51
CA ASP A 134 7.38 -0.92 -14.46
C ASP A 134 6.66 -0.77 -13.12
N ILE A 135 7.21 -1.41 -12.10
CA ILE A 135 6.67 -1.36 -10.74
C ILE A 135 6.71 0.06 -10.15
N TRP A 136 7.60 0.91 -10.66
CA TRP A 136 7.73 2.31 -10.26
C TRP A 136 6.47 3.12 -10.53
N TYR A 137 5.93 3.07 -11.75
CA TYR A 137 4.69 3.77 -12.09
C TYR A 137 3.52 3.26 -11.27
N PHE A 138 3.46 1.95 -11.01
CA PHE A 138 2.44 1.36 -10.15
C PHE A 138 2.47 1.96 -8.73
N PHE A 139 3.65 2.01 -8.10
CA PHE A 139 3.80 2.56 -6.76
C PHE A 139 3.55 4.07 -6.71
N GLN A 140 3.96 4.82 -7.72
CA GLN A 140 3.65 6.26 -7.80
C GLN A 140 2.15 6.53 -7.91
N PHE A 141 1.44 5.75 -8.73
CA PHE A 141 -0.01 5.86 -8.85
C PHE A 141 -0.73 5.44 -7.57
N LEU A 142 -0.38 4.28 -7.00
CA LEU A 142 -0.97 3.82 -5.74
C LEU A 142 -0.69 4.78 -4.58
N GLY A 143 0.53 5.31 -4.48
CA GLY A 143 0.91 6.26 -3.43
C GLY A 143 0.13 7.57 -3.55
N SER A 144 0.00 8.12 -4.75
CA SER A 144 -0.72 9.39 -4.96
C SER A 144 -2.24 9.27 -4.80
N THR A 145 -2.82 8.08 -5.02
CA THR A 145 -4.26 7.86 -4.93
C THR A 145 -4.69 7.27 -3.58
N THR A 146 -4.17 6.08 -3.26
CA THR A 146 -4.65 5.26 -2.14
C THR A 146 -4.14 5.80 -0.81
N THR A 147 -2.85 6.13 -0.73
CA THR A 147 -2.28 6.69 0.51
C THR A 147 -2.90 8.05 0.81
N VAL A 148 -3.05 8.91 -0.19
CA VAL A 148 -3.69 10.23 -0.01
C VAL A 148 -5.15 10.08 0.45
N SER A 149 -5.88 9.13 -0.15
CA SER A 149 -7.26 8.84 0.23
C SER A 149 -7.40 8.39 1.68
N ILE A 150 -6.55 7.46 2.13
CA ILE A 150 -6.62 6.89 3.48
C ILE A 150 -6.05 7.85 4.53
N ALA A 151 -4.95 8.53 4.24
CA ALA A 151 -4.24 9.37 5.21
C ALA A 151 -4.87 10.75 5.40
N PHE A 152 -5.46 11.33 4.35
CA PHE A 152 -5.94 12.73 4.39
C PHE A 152 -7.43 12.85 4.09
N ILE A 153 -7.91 12.26 2.99
CA ILE A 153 -9.31 12.43 2.57
C ILE A 153 -10.26 11.81 3.59
N PHE A 154 -9.98 10.57 4.01
CA PHE A 154 -10.88 9.83 4.89
C PHE A 154 -10.98 10.43 6.31
N PRO A 155 -9.88 10.79 7.01
CA PRO A 155 -9.96 11.50 8.30
C PRO A 155 -10.62 12.87 8.18
N ALA A 156 -10.32 13.64 7.12
CA ALA A 156 -10.97 14.93 6.90
C ALA A 156 -12.49 14.78 6.69
N ALA A 157 -12.92 13.79 5.91
CA ALA A 157 -14.33 13.49 5.70
C ALA A 157 -15.04 13.11 7.00
N ILE A 158 -14.40 12.35 7.90
CA ILE A 158 -14.97 12.01 9.21
C ILE A 158 -15.18 13.28 10.05
N VAL A 159 -14.16 14.15 10.14
CA VAL A 159 -14.23 15.40 10.92
C VAL A 159 -15.32 16.32 10.37
N LEU A 160 -15.42 16.44 9.04
CA LEU A 160 -16.42 17.27 8.37
C LEU A 160 -17.84 16.72 8.48
N ARG A 161 -18.03 15.40 8.48
CA ARG A 161 -19.35 14.75 8.58
C ARG A 161 -20.01 14.93 9.95
N ASN A 162 -19.28 15.43 10.95
CA ASN A 162 -19.78 16.01 12.20
C ASN A 162 -20.94 15.24 12.88
N VAL A 163 -20.83 13.91 12.98
CA VAL A 163 -21.90 13.01 13.46
C VAL A 163 -22.29 13.24 14.93
N HIS A 164 -21.41 13.82 15.74
CA HIS A 164 -21.64 14.03 17.18
C HIS A 164 -21.57 15.51 17.62
N GLY A 165 -21.41 16.46 16.69
CA GLY A 165 -21.36 17.90 17.02
C GLY A 165 -20.14 18.37 17.83
N VAL A 166 -19.17 17.49 18.11
CA VAL A 166 -18.02 17.75 19.00
C VAL A 166 -16.89 18.54 18.32
N SER A 167 -16.86 18.64 16.99
CA SER A 167 -15.72 19.25 16.29
C SER A 167 -15.80 20.78 16.25
N THR A 168 -14.70 21.41 16.66
CA THR A 168 -14.53 22.87 16.72
C THR A 168 -14.45 23.47 15.32
N SER A 169 -14.96 24.69 15.09
CA SER A 169 -14.89 25.37 13.79
C SER A 169 -13.46 25.43 13.20
N ARG A 170 -12.42 25.55 14.06
CA ARG A 170 -11.01 25.49 13.63
C ARG A 170 -10.60 24.13 13.07
N GLU A 171 -11.03 23.04 13.68
CA GLU A 171 -10.72 21.68 13.22
C GLU A 171 -11.38 21.39 11.87
N LYS A 172 -12.61 21.89 11.68
CA LYS A 172 -13.32 21.81 10.39
C LYS A 172 -12.60 22.58 9.30
N THR A 173 -12.12 23.80 9.59
CA THR A 173 -11.32 24.58 8.64
C THR A 173 -10.01 23.84 8.29
N VAL A 174 -9.30 23.30 9.28
CA VAL A 174 -8.07 22.51 9.04
C VAL A 174 -8.38 21.27 8.20
N ALA A 175 -9.44 20.52 8.52
CA ALA A 175 -9.86 19.34 7.76
C ALA A 175 -10.23 19.69 6.31
N ALA A 176 -10.94 20.80 6.08
CA ALA A 176 -11.28 21.27 4.75
C ALA A 176 -10.02 21.67 3.94
N ILE A 177 -9.07 22.37 4.56
CA ILE A 177 -7.80 22.74 3.93
C ILE A 177 -7.01 21.47 3.57
N MET A 178 -6.87 20.53 4.50
CA MET A 178 -6.19 19.26 4.26
C MET A 178 -6.82 18.47 3.11
N LEU A 179 -8.16 18.44 3.03
CA LEU A 179 -8.88 17.77 1.95
C LEU A 179 -8.59 18.42 0.60
N VAL A 180 -8.67 19.75 0.50
CA VAL A 180 -8.40 20.48 -0.74
C VAL A 180 -6.96 20.28 -1.20
N LEU A 181 -5.99 20.40 -0.29
CA LEU A 181 -4.59 20.18 -0.59
C LEU A 181 -4.32 18.74 -1.03
N ALA A 182 -4.92 17.75 -0.36
CA ALA A 182 -4.80 16.34 -0.71
C ALA A 182 -5.31 16.07 -2.14
N VAL A 183 -6.47 16.61 -2.50
CA VAL A 183 -7.04 16.44 -3.85
C VAL A 183 -6.19 17.16 -4.90
N ALA A 184 -5.75 18.39 -4.63
CA ALA A 184 -4.89 19.16 -5.55
C ALA A 184 -3.55 18.44 -5.80
N THR A 185 -2.88 18.01 -4.73
CA THR A 185 -1.61 17.29 -4.85
C THR A 185 -1.75 15.92 -5.53
N SER A 186 -2.81 15.17 -5.24
CA SER A 186 -3.09 13.90 -5.91
C SER A 186 -3.35 14.09 -7.40
N THR A 187 -4.17 15.07 -7.78
CA THR A 187 -4.47 15.36 -9.20
C THR A 187 -3.24 15.81 -9.97
N ILE A 188 -2.39 16.66 -9.39
CA ILE A 188 -1.11 17.05 -9.98
C ILE A 188 -0.22 15.82 -10.16
N ALA A 189 -0.06 15.00 -9.11
CA ALA A 189 0.77 13.80 -9.17
C ALA A 189 0.30 12.83 -10.25
N ILE A 190 -1.00 12.52 -10.32
CA ILE A 190 -1.57 11.62 -11.35
C ILE A 190 -1.34 12.18 -12.75
N SER A 191 -1.55 13.49 -12.93
CA SER A 191 -1.34 14.15 -14.22
C SER A 191 0.12 14.03 -14.66
N THR A 192 1.07 14.35 -13.77
CA THR A 192 2.51 14.22 -14.05
C THR A 192 2.90 12.78 -14.39
N ASN A 193 2.38 11.80 -13.64
CA ASN A 193 2.63 10.39 -13.92
C ASN A 193 2.12 9.97 -15.32
N LEU A 194 0.93 10.44 -15.71
CA LEU A 194 0.35 10.15 -17.02
C LEU A 194 1.14 10.80 -18.16
N TYR A 195 1.62 12.03 -17.96
CA TYR A 195 2.51 12.70 -18.91
C TYR A 195 3.84 11.94 -19.06
N SER A 196 4.47 11.52 -17.97
CA SER A 196 5.71 10.74 -18.04
C SER A 196 5.52 9.40 -18.77
N LEU A 197 4.39 8.73 -18.53
CA LEU A 197 4.06 7.47 -19.21
C LEU A 197 3.89 7.67 -20.73
N THR A 198 3.16 8.70 -21.14
CA THR A 198 2.92 9.00 -22.56
C THR A 198 4.17 9.45 -23.30
N VAL A 199 5.06 10.21 -22.64
CA VAL A 199 6.36 10.60 -23.21
C VAL A 199 7.31 9.40 -23.33
N THR A 200 7.33 8.49 -22.37
CA THR A 200 8.21 7.30 -22.42
C THR A 200 7.75 6.26 -23.45
N ALA A 201 6.46 6.26 -23.80
CA ALA A 201 5.88 5.33 -24.77
C ALA A 201 6.10 5.74 -26.25
N ASN A 202 6.70 6.91 -26.52
CA ASN A 202 6.84 7.52 -27.84
C ASN A 202 8.31 7.70 -28.20
#